data_AF-A0A964QA45-F1
#
_entry.id   AF-A0A964QA45-F1
#
_cell.length_a   1.000
_cell.length_b   1.000
_cell.length_c   1.000
_cell.angle_alpha   90.00
_cell.angle_beta   90.00
_cell.angle_gamma   90.00
#
_symmetry.space_group_name_H-M   'P 1'
#
loop_
_entity.id
_entity.type
_entity.pdbx_description
1 polymer ?
#
loop_
_entity_poly.entity_id
_entity_poly.type
_entity_poly.pdbx_seq_one_letter_code
_entity_poly.pdbx_strand_id
1 'polypeptide(L)'
;MAAELRVNIGGIDVATEIAISVGKSEEKQNPRITRIPLEWEAAKRPRLFPFMKAVLTLYPLTSTETKIDFAGRYLPPLGPLGKALNAAVGYHIAEASVHRFVTNVAQHLRSIPAE
;
A
#
# COMPACT_ATOMS: atom_id res chain seq x y z
N MET A 1 12.60 3.09 2.21
CA MET A 1 12.79 2.67 0.79
C MET A 1 11.96 3.61 -0.08
N ALA A 2 12.43 3.94 -1.28
CA ALA A 2 11.71 4.81 -2.22
C ALA A 2 11.14 3.96 -3.38
N ALA A 3 9.87 4.16 -3.72
CA ALA A 3 9.22 3.52 -4.84
C ALA A 3 8.47 4.58 -5.68
N GLU A 4 8.46 4.44 -7.01
CA GLU A 4 7.65 5.32 -7.85
C GLU A 4 6.23 4.77 -7.98
N LEU A 5 5.25 5.64 -7.72
CA LEU A 5 3.84 5.40 -7.95
C LEU A 5 3.42 6.17 -9.21
N ARG A 6 2.94 5.45 -10.22
CA ARG A 6 2.32 6.01 -11.43
C ARG A 6 0.88 5.55 -11.53
N VAL A 7 -0.03 6.48 -11.73
CA VAL A 7 -1.46 6.20 -11.95
C VAL A 7 -1.95 7.01 -13.15
N ASN A 8 -2.64 6.35 -14.07
CA ASN A 8 -3.35 7.00 -15.17
C ASN A 8 -4.84 7.12 -14.82
N ILE A 9 -5.39 8.33 -14.81
CA ILE A 9 -6.82 8.57 -14.55
C ILE A 9 -7.34 9.54 -15.61
N GLY A 10 -8.25 9.09 -16.47
CA GLY A 10 -8.89 9.95 -17.47
C GLY A 10 -7.90 10.65 -18.41
N GLY A 11 -6.76 10.01 -18.72
CA GLY A 11 -5.70 10.58 -19.56
C GLY A 11 -4.67 11.43 -18.82
N ILE A 12 -4.76 11.57 -17.49
CA ILE A 12 -3.76 12.27 -16.67
C ILE A 12 -2.86 11.23 -15.99
N ASP A 13 -1.56 11.27 -16.30
CA ASP A 13 -0.54 10.51 -15.60
C ASP A 13 -0.06 11.26 -14.36
N VAL A 14 -0.35 10.72 -13.18
CA VAL A 14 0.18 11.21 -11.91
C VAL A 14 1.30 10.28 -11.47
N ALA A 15 2.53 10.80 -11.50
CA ALA A 15 3.71 10.14 -10.98
C ALA A 15 4.16 10.83 -9.69
N THR A 16 4.19 10.10 -8.57
CA THR A 16 4.81 10.57 -7.33
C THR A 16 5.70 9.49 -6.73
N GLU A 17 6.82 9.91 -6.17
CA GLU A 17 7.69 9.03 -5.42
C GLU A 17 7.09 8.84 -4.02
N ILE A 18 6.96 7.60 -3.56
CA ILE A 18 6.46 7.24 -2.24
C ILE A 18 7.59 6.71 -1.36
N ALA A 19 7.61 7.17 -0.11
CA ALA A 19 8.45 6.60 0.93
C ALA A 19 7.62 5.59 1.70
N ILE A 20 8.10 4.34 1.77
CA ILE A 20 7.45 3.27 2.54
C ILE A 20 8.27 3.00 3.80
N SER A 21 7.58 3.06 4.93
CA SER A 21 8.06 2.68 6.25
C SER A 21 7.42 1.36 6.66
N VAL A 22 8.27 0.39 7.02
CA VAL A 22 7.85 -0.94 7.46
C VAL A 22 8.00 -1.01 8.97
N GLY A 23 6.90 -1.27 9.66
CA GLY A 23 6.88 -1.49 11.10
C GLY A 23 7.39 -2.87 11.48
N LYS A 24 7.52 -3.11 12.79
CA LYS A 24 7.92 -4.42 13.32
C LYS A 24 6.89 -5.48 12.91
N SER A 25 7.35 -6.58 12.32
CA SER A 25 6.49 -7.71 11.99
C SER A 25 6.06 -8.44 13.26
N GLU A 26 4.81 -8.86 13.28
CA GLU A 26 4.23 -9.68 14.33
C GLU A 26 3.84 -11.04 13.75
N GLU A 27 4.36 -12.11 14.35
CA GLU A 27 3.97 -13.46 14.01
C GLU A 27 3.09 -14.04 15.11
N LYS A 28 1.94 -14.56 14.70
CA LYS A 28 1.07 -15.37 15.57
C LYS A 28 1.20 -16.82 15.12
N GLN A 29 1.38 -17.72 16.08
CA GLN A 29 1.26 -19.17 15.86
C GLN A 29 -0.17 -19.62 16.16
N ASN A 30 -0.65 -20.65 15.44
CA ASN A 30 -1.95 -21.30 15.60
C ASN A 30 -3.18 -20.34 15.58
N PRO A 31 -3.69 -19.97 14.39
CA PRO A 31 -3.12 -20.23 13.06
C PRO A 31 -1.87 -19.38 12.80
N ARG A 32 -0.97 -19.87 11.95
CA ARG A 32 0.21 -19.12 11.51
C ARG A 32 -0.26 -17.88 10.74
N ILE A 33 0.03 -16.69 11.26
CA ILE A 33 -0.31 -15.42 10.62
C ILE A 33 0.86 -14.47 10.82
N THR A 34 1.29 -13.80 9.75
CA THR A 34 2.28 -12.72 9.83
C THR A 34 1.60 -11.39 9.54
N ARG A 35 1.75 -10.42 10.43
CA ARG A 35 1.27 -9.04 10.25
C ARG A 35 2.44 -8.10 10.12
N ILE A 36 2.40 -7.27 9.10
CA ILE A 36 3.43 -6.29 8.81
C ILE A 36 2.76 -4.92 8.74
N PRO A 37 2.89 -4.09 9.79
CA PRO A 37 2.44 -2.70 9.73
C PRO A 37 3.23 -1.93 8.67
N LEU A 38 2.53 -1.11 7.90
CA LEU A 38 3.11 -0.31 6.83
C LEU A 38 2.54 1.10 6.92
N GLU A 39 3.42 2.08 6.73
CA GLU A 39 3.03 3.47 6.48
C GLU A 39 3.68 3.91 5.20
N TRP A 40 2.97 4.70 4.39
CA TRP A 40 3.61 5.34 3.25
C TRP A 40 3.01 6.71 2.95
N GLU A 41 3.87 7.58 2.44
CA GLU A 41 3.56 8.97 2.11
C GLU A 41 4.32 9.38 0.85
N ALA A 42 3.92 10.50 0.23
CA ALA A 42 4.71 11.05 -0.86
C ALA A 42 6.07 11.52 -0.32
N ALA A 43 7.15 11.03 -0.94
CA ALA A 43 8.52 11.43 -0.63
C ALA A 43 8.75 12.93 -0.87
N LYS A 44 7.98 13.54 -1.78
CA LYS A 44 8.01 14.96 -2.08
C LYS A 44 6.67 15.61 -1.72
N ARG A 45 6.72 16.65 -0.89
CA ARG A 45 5.56 17.43 -0.40
C ARG A 45 4.47 16.56 0.27
N PRO A 46 4.79 15.83 1.36
CA PRO A 46 3.87 14.90 2.03
C PRO A 46 2.54 15.51 2.51
N ARG A 47 2.45 16.84 2.66
CA ARG A 47 1.21 17.54 3.05
C ARG A 47 0.22 17.76 1.90
N LEU A 48 0.69 17.69 0.65
CA LEU A 48 -0.11 17.85 -0.55
C LEU A 48 -0.61 16.53 -1.11
N PHE A 49 -0.04 15.43 -0.62
CA PHE A 49 -0.39 14.09 -1.02
C PHE A 49 -0.94 13.33 0.19
N PRO A 50 -1.61 12.21 -0.06
CA PRO A 50 -2.27 11.49 0.99
C PRO A 50 -1.31 10.59 1.75
N PHE A 51 -1.62 10.36 3.02
CA PHE A 51 -0.90 9.42 3.87
C PHE A 51 -1.66 8.10 3.97
N MET A 52 -0.95 6.98 3.96
CA MET A 52 -1.51 5.65 4.15
C MET A 52 -0.98 5.01 5.42
N LYS A 53 -1.89 4.48 6.24
CA LYS A 53 -1.57 3.57 7.35
C LYS A 53 -2.25 2.24 7.13
N ALA A 54 -1.48 1.17 7.01
CA ALA A 54 -1.96 -0.14 6.65
C ALA A 54 -1.31 -1.27 7.44
N VAL A 55 -1.88 -2.46 7.32
CA VAL A 55 -1.32 -3.72 7.78
C VAL A 55 -1.44 -4.71 6.63
N LEU A 56 -0.31 -5.28 6.22
CA LEU A 56 -0.26 -6.44 5.35
C LEU A 56 -0.35 -7.70 6.21
N THR A 57 -1.36 -8.53 5.99
CA THR A 57 -1.54 -9.78 6.71
C THR A 57 -1.35 -10.96 5.76
N LEU A 58 -0.46 -11.87 6.13
CA LEU A 58 -0.13 -13.07 5.35
C LEU A 58 -0.72 -14.29 6.06
N TYR A 59 -1.49 -15.06 5.30
CA TYR A 59 -2.09 -16.31 5.73
C TYR A 59 -1.58 -17.45 4.85
N PRO A 60 -0.77 -18.37 5.36
CA PRO A 60 -0.48 -19.62 4.65
C PRO A 60 -1.78 -20.45 4.62
N LEU A 61 -2.30 -20.71 3.43
CA LEU A 61 -3.50 -21.51 3.24
C LEU A 61 -3.15 -22.98 2.98
N THR A 62 -2.11 -23.21 2.19
CA THR A 62 -1.53 -24.53 1.90
C THR A 62 0.00 -24.42 1.88
N SER A 63 0.70 -25.50 1.53
CA SER A 63 2.16 -25.47 1.35
C SER A 63 2.63 -24.58 0.18
N THR A 64 1.75 -24.26 -0.77
CA THR A 64 2.08 -23.48 -1.98
C THR A 64 1.21 -22.24 -2.16
N GLU A 65 0.26 -21.99 -1.25
CA GLU A 65 -0.69 -20.90 -1.36
C GLU A 65 -0.63 -20.01 -0.12
N THR A 66 -0.41 -18.71 -0.36
CA THR A 66 -0.49 -17.67 0.67
C THR A 66 -1.53 -16.64 0.25
N LYS A 67 -2.51 -16.41 1.11
CA LYS A 67 -3.42 -15.28 0.97
C LYS A 67 -2.77 -14.04 1.57
N ILE A 68 -2.82 -12.96 0.80
CA ILE A 68 -2.36 -11.64 1.21
C ILE A 68 -3.59 -10.78 1.41
N ASP A 69 -3.75 -10.25 2.61
CA ASP A 69 -4.76 -9.24 2.93
C ASP A 69 -4.08 -7.90 3.18
N PHE A 70 -4.62 -6.84 2.59
CA PHE A 70 -4.13 -5.48 2.76
C PHE A 70 -5.25 -4.62 3.31
N ALA A 71 -5.15 -4.26 4.58
CA ALA A 71 -6.14 -3.45 5.27
C ALA A 71 -5.51 -2.15 5.75
N GLY A 72 -6.10 -1.02 5.38
CA GLY A 72 -5.59 0.25 5.87
C GLY A 72 -6.54 1.42 5.66
N ARG A 73 -6.14 2.57 6.20
CA ARG A 73 -6.87 3.83 6.09
C ARG A 73 -6.03 4.86 5.36
N TYR A 74 -6.68 5.49 4.40
CA TYR A 74 -6.18 6.65 3.68
C TYR A 74 -6.58 7.93 4.41
N LEU A 75 -5.61 8.82 4.64
CA LEU A 75 -5.84 10.14 5.20
C LEU A 75 -5.69 11.21 4.11
N PRO A 76 -6.77 11.93 3.75
CA PRO A 76 -6.75 12.91 2.67
C PRO A 76 -5.85 14.11 3.01
N PRO A 77 -5.22 14.73 2.00
CA PRO A 77 -4.39 15.92 2.19
C PRO A 77 -5.24 17.13 2.64
N LEU A 78 -4.59 18.10 3.29
CA LEU A 78 -5.13 19.43 3.64
C LEU A 78 -6.34 19.50 4.61
N GLY A 79 -6.74 18.40 5.26
CA GLY A 79 -7.76 18.44 6.31
C GLY A 79 -9.17 18.82 5.81
N PRO A 80 -10.22 18.87 6.68
CA PRO A 80 -11.66 18.99 6.35
C PRO A 80 -12.08 19.98 5.25
N LEU A 81 -11.32 21.05 5.06
CA LEU A 81 -11.77 22.23 4.34
C LEU A 81 -11.21 22.37 2.91
N GLY A 82 -10.42 21.41 2.41
CA GLY A 82 -9.86 21.45 1.04
C GLY A 82 -10.41 20.38 0.06
N LYS A 83 -11.51 19.69 0.42
CA LYS A 83 -11.56 18.22 0.29
C LYS A 83 -12.14 17.57 -0.96
N ALA A 84 -13.20 18.03 -1.61
CA ALA A 84 -13.99 17.09 -2.44
C ALA A 84 -13.32 16.66 -3.76
N LEU A 85 -12.82 17.62 -4.56
CA LEU A 85 -12.30 17.32 -5.91
C LEU A 85 -10.92 16.65 -5.86
N ASN A 86 -10.02 17.14 -5.00
CA ASN A 86 -8.73 16.49 -4.78
C ASN A 86 -8.86 15.14 -4.07
N ALA A 87 -9.85 14.92 -3.20
CA ALA A 87 -10.01 13.64 -2.52
C ALA A 87 -10.58 12.55 -3.44
N ALA A 88 -11.46 12.86 -4.40
CA ALA A 88 -11.94 11.86 -5.36
C ALA A 88 -10.79 11.37 -6.27
N VAL A 89 -10.02 12.30 -6.83
CA VAL A 89 -8.82 11.96 -7.61
C VAL A 89 -7.79 11.25 -6.73
N GLY A 90 -7.55 11.75 -5.52
CA GLY A 90 -6.65 11.16 -4.55
C GLY A 90 -7.06 9.76 -4.07
N TYR A 91 -8.36 9.48 -3.99
CA TYR A 91 -8.92 8.18 -3.64
C TYR A 91 -8.65 7.15 -4.74
N HIS A 92 -8.91 7.50 -6.00
CA HIS A 92 -8.59 6.62 -7.14
C HIS A 92 -7.08 6.39 -7.28
N ILE A 93 -6.26 7.42 -7.06
CA ILE A 93 -4.80 7.25 -6.98
C ILE A 93 -4.47 6.24 -5.87
N ALA A 94 -5.04 6.38 -4.68
CA ALA A 94 -4.78 5.47 -3.57
C ALA A 94 -5.17 4.03 -3.90
N GLU A 95 -6.36 3.82 -4.46
CA GLU A 95 -6.85 2.50 -4.87
C GLU A 95 -5.91 1.83 -5.86
N ALA A 96 -5.54 2.55 -6.94
CA ALA A 96 -4.58 2.06 -7.93
C ALA A 96 -3.20 1.77 -7.32
N SER A 97 -2.76 2.61 -6.37
CA SER A 97 -1.50 2.42 -5.64
C SER A 97 -1.49 1.14 -4.84
N VAL A 98 -2.56 0.90 -4.07
CA VAL A 98 -2.73 -0.28 -3.24
C VAL A 98 -2.76 -1.53 -4.13
N HIS A 99 -3.52 -1.49 -5.22
CA HIS A 99 -3.61 -2.62 -6.14
C HIS A 99 -2.25 -2.98 -6.75
N ARG A 100 -1.51 -1.97 -7.23
CA ARG A 100 -0.15 -2.16 -7.77
C ARG A 100 0.81 -2.68 -6.70
N PHE A 101 0.76 -2.12 -5.50
CA PHE A 101 1.61 -2.55 -4.37
C PHE A 101 1.38 -4.03 -4.05
N VAL A 102 0.13 -4.44 -3.82
CA VAL A 102 -0.21 -5.84 -3.48
C VAL A 102 0.18 -6.78 -4.62
N THR A 103 -0.04 -6.37 -5.87
CA THR A 103 0.36 -7.15 -7.05
C THR A 103 1.87 -7.36 -7.11
N ASN A 104 2.66 -6.30 -6.90
CA ASN A 104 4.11 -6.37 -6.91
C ASN A 104 4.64 -7.24 -5.76
N VAL A 105 4.05 -7.15 -4.56
CA VAL A 105 4.39 -8.02 -3.42
C VAL A 105 4.10 -9.47 -3.76
N ALA A 106 2.92 -9.77 -4.32
CA ALA A 106 2.56 -11.13 -4.71
C ALA A 106 3.49 -11.69 -5.79
N GLN A 107 3.84 -10.89 -6.80
CA GLN A 107 4.80 -11.26 -7.83
C GLN A 107 6.19 -11.53 -7.25
N HIS A 108 6.66 -10.66 -6.36
CA HIS A 108 7.94 -10.83 -5.69
C HIS A 108 7.98 -12.12 -4.88
N LEU A 109 6.95 -12.38 -4.06
CA LEU A 109 6.87 -13.62 -3.26
C LEU A 109 6.86 -14.88 -4.13
N ARG A 110 6.22 -14.86 -5.31
CA ARG A 110 6.27 -15.99 -6.26
C ARG A 110 7.62 -16.19 -6.93
N SER A 111 8.44 -15.13 -7.01
CA SER A 111 9.79 -15.21 -7.60
C SER A 111 10.82 -15.78 -6.62
N ILE A 112 10.50 -15.83 -5.33
CA ILE A 112 11.37 -16.44 -4.32
C ILE A 112 11.23 -17.96 -4.44
N PRO A 113 12.32 -18.71 -4.68
CA PRO A 113 12.29 -20.17 -4.70
C PRO A 113 11.80 -20.73 -3.36
N ALA A 114 11.04 -21.83 -3.39
CA ALA A 114 10.80 -22.62 -2.19
C ALA A 114 12.11 -23.33 -1.82
N GLU A 115 12.63 -23.05 -0.62
CA GLU A 115 13.72 -23.84 -0.01
C GLU A 115 13.24 -25.23 0.41
#